data_AF-A0A2T0AF54-F1
#
_entry.id   AF-A0A2T0AF54-F1
#
_cell.length_a   1.000
_cell.length_b   1.000
_cell.length_c   1.000
_cell.angle_alpha   90.00
_cell.angle_beta   90.00
_cell.angle_gamma   90.00
#
_symmetry.space_group_name_H-M   'P 1'
#
loop_
_entity.id
_entity.type
_entity.pdbx_description
1 polymer ?
#
loop_
_entity_poly.entity_id
_entity_poly.type
_entity_poly.pdbx_seq_one_letter_code
_entity_poly.pdbx_strand_id
1 'polypeptide(L)'
;MHQLVPRRAPAVQLDLPEQLDLPEPSSSAPPAFPGLVSALRPIRRTTLQLADEAALLRRFTYKHKNQHKGQRWWKRIVEVDRAASRAVDELKGWLGVFSLRCVVRCSSFSTGC
;
A
#
# COMPACT_ATOMS: atom_id res chain seq x y z
N MET A 1 -20.01 26.28 33.54
CA MET A 1 -18.69 26.74 33.07
C MET A 1 -17.74 25.54 33.06
N HIS A 2 -17.74 24.72 32.01
CA HIS A 2 -16.83 23.57 31.89
C HIS A 2 -15.53 24.04 31.24
N GLN A 3 -14.44 24.06 32.00
CA GLN A 3 -13.11 24.35 31.48
C GLN A 3 -12.56 23.10 30.76
N LEU A 4 -12.30 23.25 29.47
CA LEU A 4 -11.58 22.28 28.65
C LEU A 4 -10.09 22.31 29.03
N VAL A 5 -9.63 21.30 29.74
CA VAL A 5 -8.19 21.09 30.00
C VAL A 5 -7.54 20.50 28.74
N PRO A 6 -6.52 21.13 28.14
CA PRO A 6 -5.81 20.56 27.00
C PRO A 6 -4.95 19.39 27.47
N ARG A 7 -5.22 18.18 26.96
CA ARG A 7 -4.36 17.01 27.16
C ARG A 7 -3.07 17.17 26.35
N ARG A 8 -2.00 17.66 26.98
CA ARG A 8 -0.63 17.62 26.44
C ARG A 8 -0.21 16.15 26.28
N ALA A 9 0.17 15.75 25.06
CA ALA A 9 0.85 14.49 24.82
C ALA A 9 2.27 14.55 25.44
N PRO A 10 2.75 13.51 26.13
CA PRO A 10 4.13 13.48 26.59
C PRO A 10 5.06 13.38 25.38
N ALA A 11 6.03 14.29 25.31
CA ALA A 11 7.13 14.23 24.37
C ALA A 11 7.96 12.97 24.68
N VAL A 12 7.74 11.92 23.90
CA VAL A 12 8.70 10.81 23.83
C VAL A 12 9.89 11.35 23.06
N GLN A 13 10.92 11.79 23.79
CA GLN A 13 12.24 11.99 23.22
C GLN A 13 12.72 10.64 22.70
N LEU A 14 12.55 10.42 21.39
CA LEU A 14 13.25 9.39 20.67
C LEU A 14 14.63 9.98 20.37
N ASP A 15 15.59 9.71 21.25
CA ASP A 15 17.01 9.88 20.92
C ASP A 15 17.29 8.97 19.73
N LEU A 16 17.32 9.57 18.54
CA LEU A 16 17.70 8.94 17.30
C LEU A 16 19.23 9.00 17.26
N PRO A 17 19.98 7.88 17.38
CA PRO A 17 21.38 7.92 17.03
C PRO A 17 21.48 8.15 15.53
N GLU A 18 22.00 9.33 15.20
CA GLU A 18 22.46 9.75 13.89
C GLU A 18 23.46 8.70 13.34
N GLN A 19 23.36 8.42 12.03
CA GLN A 19 24.21 7.51 11.24
C GLN A 19 23.75 6.04 11.14
N LEU A 20 22.72 5.82 10.32
CA LEU A 20 22.49 4.52 9.67
C LEU A 20 23.43 4.44 8.45
N ASP A 21 24.68 4.01 8.70
CA ASP A 21 25.52 3.44 7.63
C ASP A 21 24.82 2.16 7.14
N LEU A 22 24.24 2.22 5.94
CA LEU A 22 23.66 1.05 5.28
C LEU A 22 24.82 0.17 4.78
N PRO A 23 25.07 -1.03 5.34
CA PRO A 23 26.00 -1.95 4.73
C PRO A 23 25.33 -2.55 3.49
N GLU A 24 26.10 -2.64 2.40
CA GLU A 24 25.80 -3.38 1.16
C GLU A 24 25.11 -4.73 1.44
N PRO A 25 24.20 -5.20 0.56
CA PRO A 25 23.39 -6.40 0.78
C PRO A 25 24.25 -7.67 0.68
N SER A 26 25.04 -7.92 1.71
CA SER A 26 25.58 -9.25 1.98
C SER A 26 24.41 -10.14 2.32
N SER A 27 24.18 -11.13 1.45
CA SER A 27 23.25 -12.26 1.58
C SER A 27 22.92 -12.62 3.04
N SER A 28 21.94 -11.93 3.62
CA SER A 28 21.50 -12.20 4.98
C SER A 28 20.42 -13.26 4.92
N ALA A 29 20.63 -14.34 5.68
CA ALA A 29 19.57 -15.31 5.93
C ALA A 29 18.31 -14.53 6.35
N PRO A 30 17.12 -14.90 5.84
CA PRO A 30 15.90 -14.14 6.12
C PRO A 30 15.76 -14.01 7.63
N PRO A 31 15.51 -12.79 8.15
CA PRO A 31 15.50 -12.57 9.57
C PRO A 31 14.47 -13.51 10.20
N ALA A 32 14.95 -14.44 11.03
CA ALA A 32 14.16 -15.51 11.61
C ALA A 32 13.38 -14.96 12.80
N PHE A 33 12.38 -14.13 12.52
CA PHE A 33 11.38 -13.70 13.49
C PHE A 33 10.23 -14.72 13.49
N PRO A 34 10.22 -15.71 14.41
CA PRO A 34 9.13 -16.67 14.49
C PRO A 34 7.81 -15.92 14.67
N GLY A 35 6.83 -16.25 13.83
CA GLY A 35 5.51 -15.60 13.85
C GLY A 35 5.37 -14.35 12.96
N LEU A 36 6.46 -13.82 12.38
CA LEU A 36 6.37 -12.67 11.47
C LEU A 36 5.55 -12.99 10.22
N VAL A 37 5.79 -14.15 9.59
CA VAL A 37 5.01 -14.58 8.41
C VAL A 37 3.51 -14.70 8.73
N SER A 38 3.15 -15.18 9.92
CA SER A 38 1.74 -15.18 10.36
C SER A 38 1.19 -13.78 10.57
N ALA A 39 1.96 -12.87 11.18
CA ALA A 39 1.56 -11.48 11.38
C ALA A 39 1.40 -10.72 10.06
N LEU A 40 2.14 -11.09 9.01
CA LEU A 40 2.07 -10.49 7.68
C LEU A 40 0.97 -11.07 6.78
N ARG A 41 0.36 -12.22 7.14
CA ARG A 41 -0.72 -12.83 6.33
C ARG A 41 -1.92 -11.90 6.11
N PRO A 42 -2.45 -11.18 7.13
CA PRO A 42 -3.52 -10.21 6.93
C PRO A 42 -3.11 -9.11 5.96
N ILE A 43 -1.90 -8.56 6.09
CA ILE A 43 -1.38 -7.52 5.19
C ILE A 43 -1.31 -8.06 3.76
N ARG A 44 -0.76 -9.26 3.55
CA ARG A 44 -0.74 -9.92 2.23
C ARG A 44 -2.13 -10.04 1.62
N ARG A 45 -3.13 -10.46 2.40
CA ARG A 45 -4.51 -10.59 1.94
C ARG A 45 -5.10 -9.24 1.53
N THR A 46 -4.94 -8.21 2.36
CA THR A 46 -5.43 -6.86 2.06
C THR A 46 -4.72 -6.27 0.85
N THR A 47 -3.42 -6.52 0.67
CA THR A 47 -2.66 -6.10 -0.52
C THR A 47 -3.21 -6.72 -1.79
N LEU A 48 -3.64 -8.00 -1.76
CA LEU A 48 -4.27 -8.65 -2.92
C LEU A 48 -5.62 -8.00 -3.25
N GLN A 49 -6.46 -7.76 -2.24
CA GLN A 49 -7.75 -7.11 -2.43
C GLN A 49 -7.58 -5.69 -3.00
N LEU A 50 -6.65 -4.91 -2.43
CA LEU A 50 -6.32 -3.57 -2.93
C LEU A 50 -5.79 -3.62 -4.37
N ALA A 51 -5.00 -4.63 -4.73
CA ALA A 51 -4.52 -4.79 -6.11
C ALA A 51 -5.66 -5.07 -7.11
N ASP A 52 -6.63 -5.90 -6.72
CA ASP A 52 -7.80 -6.21 -7.55
C ASP A 52 -8.69 -4.97 -7.73
N GLU A 53 -8.94 -4.23 -6.65
CA GLU A 53 -9.69 -2.96 -6.67
C GLU A 53 -8.97 -1.87 -7.47
N ALA A 54 -7.65 -1.74 -7.32
CA ALA A 54 -6.85 -0.80 -8.12
C ALA A 54 -6.90 -1.16 -9.62
N ALA A 55 -6.92 -2.44 -9.97
CA ALA A 55 -7.07 -2.87 -11.36
C ALA A 55 -8.46 -2.52 -11.93
N LEU A 56 -9.52 -2.65 -11.12
CA LEU A 56 -10.87 -2.22 -11.49
C LEU A 56 -10.94 -0.70 -11.67
N LEU A 57 -10.37 0.06 -10.72
CA LEU A 57 -10.30 1.51 -10.78
C LEU A 57 -9.55 1.97 -12.03
N ARG A 58 -8.44 1.33 -12.38
CA ARG A 58 -7.67 1.63 -13.59
C ARG A 58 -8.45 1.38 -14.88
N ARG A 59 -9.22 0.29 -14.94
CA ARG A 59 -10.12 0.01 -16.08
C ARG A 59 -11.22 1.08 -16.17
N PHE A 60 -11.79 1.47 -15.03
CA PHE A 60 -12.79 2.52 -14.94
C PHE A 60 -12.23 3.88 -15.40
N THR A 61 -11.05 4.27 -14.91
CA THR A 61 -10.40 5.53 -15.27
C THR A 61 -10.08 5.57 -16.76
N TYR A 62 -9.54 4.47 -17.31
CA TYR A 62 -9.26 4.36 -18.73
C TYR A 62 -10.52 4.55 -19.60
N LYS A 63 -11.60 3.83 -19.27
CA LYS A 63 -12.85 3.86 -20.04
C LYS A 63 -13.53 5.23 -20.05
N HIS A 64 -13.47 5.98 -18.95
CA HIS A 64 -14.21 7.24 -18.80
C HIS A 64 -13.32 8.52 -18.89
N LYS A 65 -12.03 8.37 -19.23
CA LYS A 65 -11.06 9.49 -19.25
C LYS A 65 -11.48 10.72 -20.06
N ASN A 66 -12.16 10.49 -21.19
CA ASN A 66 -12.54 11.57 -22.11
C ASN A 66 -13.91 12.17 -21.77
N GLN A 67 -14.75 11.48 -20.99
CA GLN A 67 -16.10 11.92 -20.66
C GLN A 67 -16.11 12.97 -19.53
N HIS A 68 -15.14 12.86 -18.61
CA HIS A 68 -15.16 13.65 -17.36
C HIS A 68 -13.90 14.49 -17.15
N LYS A 69 -13.05 14.67 -18.18
CA LYS A 69 -11.76 15.39 -18.08
C LYS A 69 -11.87 16.79 -17.47
N GLY A 70 -12.99 17.50 -17.68
CA GLY A 70 -13.25 18.83 -17.12
C GLY A 70 -13.82 18.85 -15.70
N GLN A 71 -14.21 17.70 -15.15
CA GLN A 71 -14.92 17.64 -13.88
C GLN A 71 -13.95 17.62 -12.69
N ARG A 72 -14.23 18.40 -11.63
CA ARG A 72 -13.37 18.45 -10.43
C ARG A 72 -13.32 17.12 -9.69
N TRP A 73 -14.44 16.40 -9.62
CA TRP A 73 -14.50 15.08 -8.99
C TRP A 73 -13.67 14.04 -9.76
N TRP A 74 -13.56 14.16 -11.09
CA TRP A 74 -12.75 13.27 -11.92
C TRP A 74 -11.26 13.37 -11.58
N LYS A 75 -10.76 14.58 -11.33
CA LYS A 75 -9.37 14.78 -10.87
C LYS A 75 -9.07 14.00 -9.60
N ARG A 76 -10.00 13.99 -8.62
CA ARG A 76 -9.88 13.21 -7.39
C ARG A 76 -9.85 11.70 -7.65
N ILE A 77 -10.67 11.22 -8.58
CA ILE A 77 -10.66 9.79 -8.96
C ILE A 77 -9.30 9.40 -9.57
N VAL A 78 -8.72 10.24 -10.42
CA VAL A 78 -7.38 10.01 -10.99
C VAL A 78 -6.29 10.05 -9.90
N GLU A 79 -6.41 10.93 -8.91
CA GLU A 79 -5.51 10.97 -7.76
C GLU A 79 -5.59 9.69 -6.93
N VAL A 80 -6.80 9.18 -6.67
CA VAL A 80 -7.02 7.91 -5.97
C VAL A 80 -6.43 6.74 -6.75
N ASP A 81 -6.61 6.68 -8.08
CA ASP A 81 -6.01 5.65 -8.93
C ASP A 81 -4.47 5.65 -8.83
N ARG A 82 -3.86 6.83 -8.86
CA ARG A 82 -2.39 6.98 -8.68
C ARG A 82 -1.94 6.56 -7.28
N ALA A 83 -2.68 6.96 -6.24
CA ALA A 83 -2.35 6.62 -4.86
C ALA A 83 -2.48 5.11 -4.61
N ALA A 84 -3.58 4.49 -5.05
CA ALA A 84 -3.80 3.06 -4.94
C ALA A 84 -2.70 2.26 -5.69
N SER A 85 -2.32 2.72 -6.88
CA SER A 85 -1.26 2.10 -7.66
C SER A 85 0.09 2.11 -6.92
N ARG A 86 0.51 3.27 -6.40
CA ARG A 86 1.75 3.39 -5.62
C ARG A 86 1.73 2.54 -4.36
N ALA A 87 0.62 2.57 -3.61
CA ALA A 87 0.46 1.76 -2.41
C ALA A 87 0.59 0.26 -2.69
N VAL A 88 0.00 -0.22 -3.79
CA VAL A 88 0.12 -1.62 -4.20
C VAL A 88 1.55 -2.00 -4.55
N ASP A 89 2.28 -1.12 -5.25
CA ASP A 89 3.67 -1.38 -5.66
C ASP A 89 4.62 -1.39 -4.44
N GLU A 90 4.47 -0.44 -3.52
CA GLU A 90 5.21 -0.39 -2.26
C GLU A 90 4.93 -1.62 -1.39
N LEU A 91 3.66 -1.97 -1.18
CA LEU A 91 3.27 -3.15 -0.39
C LEU A 91 3.80 -4.45 -1.01
N LYS A 92 3.81 -4.58 -2.33
CA LYS A 92 4.43 -5.72 -3.01
C LYS A 92 5.94 -5.75 -2.80
N GLY A 93 6.60 -4.59 -2.84
CA GLY A 93 8.02 -4.45 -2.53
C GLY A 93 8.33 -4.96 -1.12
N TRP A 94 7.62 -4.45 -0.11
CA TRP A 94 7.80 -4.86 1.28
C TRP A 94 7.53 -6.35 1.51
N LEU A 95 6.43 -6.88 0.96
CA LEU A 95 6.11 -8.30 1.09
C LEU A 95 7.09 -9.20 0.31
N GLY A 96 7.71 -8.68 -0.76
CA GLY A 96 8.74 -9.35 -1.53
C GLY A 96 9.99 -9.67 -0.71
N VAL A 97 10.38 -8.78 0.22
CA VAL A 97 11.51 -8.99 1.15
C VAL A 97 11.32 -10.23 2.01
N PHE A 98 10.07 -10.54 2.38
CA PHE A 98 9.71 -11.70 3.20
C PHE A 98 9.35 -12.95 2.38
N SER A 99 9.64 -12.97 1.08
CA SER A 99 9.23 -14.03 0.14
C SER A 99 7.71 -14.27 0.10
N LEU A 100 6.90 -13.28 0.55
CA LEU A 100 5.44 -13.33 0.55
C LEU A 100 4.86 -12.74 -0.74
N ARG A 101 5.40 -13.17 -1.88
CA ARG A 101 4.98 -12.63 -3.19
C ARG A 101 3.48 -12.78 -3.37
N CYS A 102 2.84 -11.67 -3.75
CA CYS A 102 1.44 -11.64 -4.14
C CYS A 102 1.34 -11.98 -5.64
N VAL A 103 0.75 -13.13 -5.96
CA VAL A 103 0.30 -13.42 -7.32
C VAL A 103 -1.05 -12.73 -7.48
N VAL A 104 -1.07 -11.60 -8.21
CA VAL A 104 -2.32 -10.91 -8.55
C VAL A 104 -3.09 -11.82 -9.50
N ARG A 105 -4.36 -12.08 -9.21
CA ARG A 105 -5.23 -12.86 -10.10
C ARG A 105 -5.49 -12.01 -11.33
N CYS A 106 -4.89 -12.37 -12.46
CA CYS A 106 -5.37 -11.87 -13.75
C CYS A 106 -6.76 -12.47 -13.99
N SER A 107 -7.79 -11.75 -13.59
CA SER A 107 -9.17 -12.06 -13.96
C SER A 107 -9.31 -11.78 -15.47
N SER A 108 -8.98 -12.77 -16.28
CA SER A 108 -9.39 -12.84 -17.69
C SER A 108 -10.91 -12.90 -17.71
N PHE A 109 -11.56 -11.74 -17.78
CA PHE A 109 -12.99 -11.68 -18.06
C PHE A 109 -13.15 -11.98 -19.56
N SER A 110 -13.25 -13.28 -19.88
CA SER A 110 -13.69 -13.75 -21.18
C SER A 110 -15.14 -13.32 -21.32
N THR A 111 -15.40 -12.23 -22.04
CA THR A 111 -16.71 -11.94 -22.60
C THR A 111 -16.94 -12.95 -23.72
N GLY A 112 -17.50 -14.09 -23.36
CA GLY A 112 -18.15 -15.02 -24.28
C GLY A 112 -19.63 -14.67 -24.41
N CYS A 113 -20.10 -14.68 -25.67
CA CYS A 113 -21.43 -14.37 -26.20
C CYS A 113 -21.68 -12.89 -26.53
#